data_AF-A0A6J5DK15-F1
#
_entry.id   AF-A0A6J5DK15-F1
#
_cell.length_a   1.000
_cell.length_b   1.000
_cell.length_c   1.000
_cell.angle_alpha   90.00
_cell.angle_beta   90.00
_cell.angle_gamma   90.00
#
_symmetry.space_group_name_H-M   'P 1'
#
loop_
_entity.id
_entity.type
_entity.pdbx_description
1 polymer ?
#
loop_
_entity_poly.entity_id
_entity_poly.type
_entity_poly.pdbx_seq_one_letter_code
_entity_poly.pdbx_strand_id
1 'polypeptide(L)'
;MSDEAIIAATAQLVYASELSESDWSALKQGHVLGQFRGACCNAPMVPKTSMGGLRFFAHASGECGNAPESVWHEETKASVFDAFASVVSLASVESPGRGTVGRWIADVHVRVGNRQIAIEIQQSQQTLAEYVRRQRRYQDGGWECYWLLYRPRFFTLSKAVATRVIKERHGGRWPDPAPRGFGLPELPFSMIENEGGQRILGPDLSIDLLSWVQAIKDQRFRYDEGRWIIADV
;
A
#
# COMPACT_ATOMS: atom_id res chain seq x y z
N MET A 1 9.89 8.97 -0.22
CA MET A 1 10.56 10.09 0.48
C MET A 1 12.02 9.72 0.59
N SER A 2 12.91 10.69 0.41
CA SER A 2 14.36 10.47 0.37
C SER A 2 15.04 11.55 1.20
N ASP A 3 16.14 11.23 1.87
CA ASP A 3 17.02 12.25 2.45
C ASP A 3 17.83 12.97 1.37
N GLU A 4 18.12 12.27 0.26
CA GLU A 4 18.92 12.78 -0.85
C GLU A 4 18.08 13.19 -2.07
N ALA A 5 18.61 14.14 -2.83
CA ALA A 5 18.21 14.45 -4.21
C ALA A 5 19.42 14.87 -5.05
N ILE A 6 19.28 14.84 -6.38
CA ILE A 6 20.27 15.34 -7.33
C ILE A 6 19.84 16.73 -7.81
N ILE A 7 20.73 17.70 -7.75
CA ILE A 7 20.54 19.02 -8.34
C ILE A 7 20.65 18.91 -9.86
N ALA A 8 19.56 19.19 -10.59
CA ALA A 8 19.49 18.95 -12.04
C ALA A 8 20.53 19.74 -12.85
N ALA A 9 20.91 20.94 -12.38
CA ALA A 9 21.86 21.81 -13.09
C ALA A 9 23.32 21.37 -12.92
N THR A 10 23.68 20.73 -11.80
CA THR A 10 25.07 20.40 -11.45
C THR A 10 25.33 18.91 -11.32
N ALA A 11 24.29 18.09 -11.34
CA ALA A 11 24.33 16.65 -11.02
C ALA A 11 24.91 16.33 -9.62
N GLN A 12 25.00 17.31 -8.73
CA GLN A 12 25.47 17.11 -7.36
C GLN A 12 24.38 16.52 -6.48
N LEU A 13 24.77 15.63 -5.57
CA LEU A 13 23.89 15.17 -4.51
C LEU A 13 23.71 16.26 -3.44
N VAL A 14 22.51 16.36 -2.91
CA VAL A 14 22.18 17.18 -1.75
C VAL A 14 21.41 16.33 -0.74
N TYR A 15 21.82 16.39 0.53
CA TYR A 15 21.18 15.68 1.63
C TYR A 15 20.41 16.66 2.52
N ALA A 16 19.14 16.37 2.79
CA ALA A 16 18.29 17.21 3.63
C ALA A 16 18.79 17.26 5.08
N SER A 17 19.42 16.18 5.55
CA SER A 17 20.06 16.07 6.86
C SER A 17 21.27 16.99 7.04
N GLU A 18 22.01 17.27 5.97
CA GLU A 18 23.25 18.09 6.00
C GLU A 18 22.99 19.60 5.92
N LEU A 19 21.81 20.00 5.46
CA LEU A 19 21.44 21.41 5.38
C LEU A 19 21.11 21.98 6.76
N SER A 20 21.42 23.25 6.99
CA SER A 20 20.93 23.97 8.18
C SER A 20 19.42 24.23 8.05
N GLU A 21 18.77 24.63 9.15
CA GLU A 21 17.33 24.98 9.11
C GLU A 21 17.07 26.19 8.21
N SER A 22 17.95 27.20 8.26
CA SER A 22 17.88 28.37 7.40
C SER A 22 18.07 28.00 5.92
N ASP A 23 19.04 27.15 5.61
CA ASP A 23 19.29 26.72 4.23
C ASP A 23 18.12 25.89 3.70
N TRP A 24 17.57 24.99 4.51
CA TRP A 24 16.40 24.21 4.15
C TRP A 24 15.16 25.09 3.90
N SER A 25 14.97 26.12 4.73
CA SER A 25 13.86 27.06 4.58
C SER A 25 14.00 27.88 3.30
N ALA A 26 15.20 28.41 3.03
CA ALA A 26 15.51 29.13 1.80
C ALA A 26 15.35 28.24 0.56
N LEU A 27 15.83 27.01 0.62
CA LEU A 27 15.71 26.01 -0.44
C LEU A 27 14.24 25.71 -0.75
N LYS A 28 13.38 25.55 0.26
CA LYS A 28 11.93 25.36 0.05
C LYS A 28 11.27 26.57 -0.60
N GLN A 29 11.61 27.78 -0.17
CA GLN A 29 10.99 29.01 -0.68
C GLN A 29 11.41 29.31 -2.13
N GLY A 30 12.66 29.03 -2.48
CA GLY A 30 13.22 29.32 -3.79
C GLY A 30 13.15 28.18 -4.81
N HIS A 31 12.65 27.00 -4.44
CA HIS A 31 12.71 25.86 -5.36
C HIS A 31 11.81 26.03 -6.59
N VAL A 32 12.28 25.53 -7.72
CA VAL A 32 11.50 25.39 -8.95
C VAL A 32 11.28 23.91 -9.24
N LEU A 33 10.09 23.53 -9.73
CA LEU A 33 9.81 22.15 -10.11
C LEU A 33 10.81 21.66 -11.16
N GLY A 34 11.45 20.52 -10.90
CA GLY A 34 12.50 19.96 -11.77
C GLY A 34 13.92 20.38 -11.40
N GLN A 35 14.11 21.29 -10.43
CA GLN A 35 15.42 21.63 -9.87
C GLN A 35 16.07 20.44 -9.16
N PHE A 36 15.26 19.64 -8.46
CA PHE A 36 15.71 18.43 -7.77
C PHE A 36 15.17 17.20 -8.48
N ARG A 37 16.00 16.16 -8.61
CA ARG A 37 15.66 14.89 -9.23
C ARG A 37 16.01 13.74 -8.30
N GLY A 38 15.22 12.67 -8.32
CA GLY A 38 15.50 11.48 -7.52
C GLY A 38 16.69 10.72 -8.09
N ALA A 39 17.67 10.36 -7.26
CA ALA A 39 18.76 9.47 -7.67
C ALA A 39 18.24 8.11 -8.17
N CYS A 40 17.11 7.66 -7.63
CA CYS A 40 16.46 6.40 -8.02
C CYS A 40 15.83 6.40 -9.42
N CYS A 41 15.31 7.53 -9.92
CA CYS A 41 14.45 7.51 -11.12
C CYS A 41 14.57 8.72 -12.04
N ASN A 42 15.41 9.70 -11.66
CA ASN A 42 15.56 10.99 -12.35
C ASN A 42 14.27 11.84 -12.43
N ALA A 43 13.18 11.42 -11.76
CA ALA A 43 11.91 12.16 -11.75
C ALA A 43 11.98 13.39 -10.83
N PRO A 44 11.18 14.45 -11.10
CA PRO A 44 11.17 15.67 -10.31
C PRO A 44 10.83 15.41 -8.84
N MET A 45 11.60 16.04 -7.95
CA MET A 45 11.39 16.03 -6.51
C MET A 45 11.12 17.43 -5.97
N VAL A 46 10.42 17.48 -4.84
CA VAL A 46 10.10 18.70 -4.09
C VAL A 46 10.58 18.56 -2.64
N PRO A 47 11.21 19.59 -2.07
CA PRO A 47 11.59 19.61 -0.66
C PRO A 47 10.36 19.76 0.24
N LYS A 48 10.25 18.95 1.29
CA LYS A 48 9.13 18.95 2.25
C LYS A 48 9.61 18.82 3.70
N THR A 49 8.79 19.32 4.61
CA THR A 49 8.97 19.12 6.06
C THR A 49 7.75 18.38 6.59
N SER A 50 7.95 17.32 7.37
CA SER A 50 6.87 16.58 8.02
C SER A 50 6.28 17.41 9.17
N MET A 51 5.10 17.02 9.67
CA MET A 51 4.53 17.67 10.87
C MET A 51 5.46 17.57 12.10
N GLY A 52 6.32 16.55 12.16
CA GLY A 52 7.31 16.36 13.23
C GLY A 52 8.67 17.01 12.96
N GLY A 53 8.78 17.89 11.95
CA GLY A 53 10.01 18.63 11.65
C GLY A 53 11.03 17.89 10.78
N LEU A 54 10.79 16.63 10.41
CA LEU A 54 11.69 15.89 9.53
C LEU A 54 11.74 16.51 8.13
N ARG A 55 12.94 16.79 7.63
CA ARG A 55 13.23 17.38 6.31
C ARG A 55 13.52 16.26 5.32
N PHE A 56 12.94 16.32 4.13
CA PHE A 56 13.11 15.28 3.10
C PHE A 56 12.73 15.78 1.70
N PHE A 57 13.18 15.08 0.67
CA PHE A 57 12.71 15.24 -0.70
C PHE A 57 11.61 14.21 -1.03
N ALA A 58 10.57 14.65 -1.74
CA ALA A 58 9.47 13.80 -2.20
C ALA A 58 9.29 13.91 -3.70
N HIS A 59 8.93 12.81 -4.38
CA HIS A 59 8.53 12.87 -5.79
C HIS A 59 7.34 13.82 -5.96
N ALA A 60 7.41 14.69 -6.97
CA ALA A 60 6.34 15.63 -7.27
C ALA A 60 5.06 14.91 -7.69
N SER A 61 5.18 13.80 -8.41
CA SER A 61 4.09 12.92 -8.85
C SER A 61 3.60 11.94 -7.75
N GLY A 62 4.23 11.92 -6.58
CA GLY A 62 3.89 11.01 -5.47
C GLY A 62 4.46 9.59 -5.62
N GLU A 63 4.40 9.00 -6.81
CA GLU A 63 4.93 7.65 -7.09
C GLU A 63 6.29 7.72 -7.80
N CYS A 64 7.21 6.85 -7.39
CA CYS A 64 8.47 6.58 -8.07
C CYS A 64 8.35 5.24 -8.79
N GLY A 65 8.24 5.25 -10.12
CA GLY A 65 8.10 4.02 -10.90
C GLY A 65 9.41 3.23 -11.07
N ASN A 66 10.57 3.81 -10.73
CA ASN A 66 11.88 3.19 -10.96
C ASN A 66 12.73 3.03 -9.68
N ALA A 67 12.20 3.30 -8.49
CA ALA A 67 12.89 2.85 -7.29
C ALA A 67 12.89 1.32 -7.31
N PRO A 68 14.03 0.65 -7.07
CA PRO A 68 14.03 -0.80 -6.90
C PRO A 68 12.93 -1.18 -5.91
N GLU A 69 12.16 -2.22 -6.22
CA GLU A 69 11.31 -2.82 -5.21
C GLU A 69 12.19 -3.12 -3.99
N SER A 70 11.71 -2.79 -2.79
CA SER A 70 12.55 -3.05 -1.63
C SER A 70 12.65 -4.56 -1.43
N VAL A 71 13.74 -5.02 -0.82
CA VAL A 71 13.92 -6.43 -0.43
C VAL A 71 12.69 -6.95 0.32
N TRP A 72 12.07 -6.11 1.18
CA TRP A 72 10.83 -6.47 1.87
C TRP A 72 9.68 -6.79 0.92
N HIS A 73 9.53 -6.02 -0.16
CA HIS A 73 8.48 -6.23 -1.15
C HIS A 73 8.71 -7.54 -1.92
N GLU A 74 9.92 -7.76 -2.41
CA GLU A 74 10.30 -8.96 -3.16
C GLU A 74 10.17 -10.24 -2.31
N GLU A 75 10.69 -10.22 -1.08
CA GLU A 75 10.58 -11.34 -0.14
C GLU A 75 9.11 -11.65 0.20
N THR A 76 8.32 -10.61 0.47
CA THR A 76 6.89 -10.79 0.77
C THR A 76 6.14 -11.35 -0.44
N LYS A 77 6.45 -10.87 -1.65
CA LYS A 77 5.88 -11.35 -2.92
C LYS A 77 6.19 -12.82 -3.14
N ALA A 78 7.45 -13.21 -2.95
CA ALA A 78 7.88 -14.60 -3.06
C ALA A 78 7.14 -15.50 -2.05
N SER A 79 7.06 -15.11 -0.77
CA SER A 79 6.41 -15.98 0.22
C SER A 79 4.90 -16.09 0.04
N VAL A 80 4.23 -15.00 -0.36
CA VAL A 80 2.80 -15.03 -0.71
C VAL A 80 2.58 -15.98 -1.89
N PHE A 81 3.42 -15.88 -2.92
CA PHE A 81 3.38 -16.78 -4.06
C PHE A 81 3.56 -18.24 -3.63
N ASP A 82 4.59 -18.55 -2.85
CA ASP A 82 4.88 -19.90 -2.37
C ASP A 82 3.74 -20.47 -1.51
N ALA A 83 3.17 -19.65 -0.63
CA ALA A 83 2.03 -20.03 0.19
C ALA A 83 0.81 -20.39 -0.68
N PHE A 84 0.49 -19.61 -1.72
CA PHE A 84 -0.57 -19.95 -2.67
C PHE A 84 -0.24 -21.19 -3.50
N ALA A 85 0.98 -21.30 -4.01
CA ALA A 85 1.44 -22.46 -4.79
C ALA A 85 1.35 -23.78 -3.99
N SER A 86 1.44 -23.71 -2.66
CA SER A 86 1.27 -24.89 -1.79
C SER A 86 -0.18 -25.37 -1.64
N VAL A 87 -1.18 -24.53 -1.96
CA VAL A 87 -2.62 -24.86 -1.77
C VAL A 87 -3.45 -24.82 -3.05
N VAL A 88 -2.91 -24.28 -4.15
CA VAL A 88 -3.59 -24.18 -5.45
C VAL A 88 -2.65 -24.45 -6.62
N SER A 89 -3.23 -24.93 -7.73
CA SER A 89 -2.48 -25.42 -8.89
C SER A 89 -1.85 -24.33 -9.78
N LEU A 90 -2.28 -23.07 -9.67
CA LEU A 90 -1.88 -21.97 -10.57
C LEU A 90 -1.78 -20.65 -9.79
N ALA A 91 -0.57 -20.32 -9.36
CA ALA A 91 -0.16 -18.99 -8.94
C ALA A 91 0.88 -18.45 -9.94
N SER A 92 0.87 -17.15 -10.23
CA SER A 92 1.85 -16.42 -11.04
C SER A 92 2.21 -15.09 -10.39
N VAL A 93 3.47 -14.66 -10.54
CA VAL A 93 3.95 -13.35 -10.10
C VAL A 93 3.78 -12.34 -11.24
N GLU A 94 3.52 -11.06 -10.92
CA GLU A 94 3.50 -9.95 -11.89
C GLU A 94 2.61 -10.19 -13.11
N SER A 95 1.37 -10.58 -12.85
CA SER A 95 0.46 -10.96 -13.93
C SER A 95 -0.34 -9.77 -14.44
N PRO A 96 -0.29 -9.48 -15.76
CA PRO A 96 -1.06 -8.39 -16.33
C PRO A 96 -2.55 -8.73 -16.35
N GLY A 97 -3.37 -7.78 -15.95
CA GLY A 97 -4.82 -7.83 -16.14
C GLY A 97 -5.32 -6.68 -17.02
N ARG A 98 -6.55 -6.83 -17.52
CA ARG A 98 -7.22 -5.84 -18.36
C ARG A 98 -8.69 -5.74 -17.99
N GLY A 99 -9.17 -4.51 -17.88
CA GLY A 99 -10.56 -4.18 -17.62
C GLY A 99 -10.96 -2.92 -18.38
N THR A 100 -12.19 -2.47 -18.18
CA THR A 100 -12.76 -1.30 -18.88
C THR A 100 -12.01 -0.01 -18.54
N VAL A 101 -11.40 0.07 -17.36
CA VAL A 101 -10.67 1.24 -16.84
C VAL A 101 -9.16 1.19 -17.14
N GLY A 102 -8.67 0.13 -17.81
CA GLY A 102 -7.29 0.04 -18.29
C GLY A 102 -6.59 -1.29 -17.99
N ARG A 103 -5.26 -1.28 -18.11
CA ARG A 103 -4.37 -2.40 -17.77
C ARG A 103 -3.80 -2.22 -16.36
N TRP A 104 -3.51 -3.32 -15.68
CA TRP A 104 -2.77 -3.35 -14.41
C TRP A 104 -1.84 -4.57 -14.39
N ILE A 105 -0.96 -4.62 -13.40
CA ILE A 105 -0.13 -5.79 -13.09
C ILE A 105 -0.35 -6.05 -11.61
N ALA A 106 -0.77 -7.28 -11.27
CA ALA A 106 -0.91 -7.71 -9.88
C ALA A 106 0.45 -8.24 -9.39
N ASP A 107 0.84 -7.93 -8.15
CA ASP A 107 2.07 -8.47 -7.56
C ASP A 107 2.05 -9.99 -7.53
N VAL A 108 0.94 -10.57 -7.05
CA VAL A 108 0.66 -12.00 -7.14
C VAL A 108 -0.73 -12.21 -7.71
N HIS A 109 -0.85 -13.10 -8.69
CA HIS A 109 -2.12 -13.53 -9.27
C HIS A 109 -2.31 -15.02 -9.07
N VAL A 110 -3.53 -15.39 -8.70
CA VAL A 110 -3.87 -16.76 -8.35
C VAL A 110 -5.22 -17.11 -8.98
N ARG A 111 -5.33 -18.33 -9.48
CA ARG A 111 -6.61 -18.88 -9.96
C ARG A 111 -7.12 -19.97 -9.02
N VAL A 112 -8.34 -19.79 -8.51
CA VAL A 112 -9.03 -20.77 -7.66
C VAL A 112 -10.37 -21.13 -8.30
N GLY A 113 -10.40 -22.26 -9.02
CA GLY A 113 -11.53 -22.58 -9.89
C GLY A 113 -11.72 -21.47 -10.95
N ASN A 114 -12.90 -20.84 -10.95
CA ASN A 114 -13.22 -19.73 -11.86
C ASN A 114 -12.84 -18.34 -11.31
N ARG A 115 -12.36 -18.26 -10.06
CA ARG A 115 -12.01 -16.99 -9.42
C ARG A 115 -10.62 -16.55 -9.86
N GLN A 116 -10.49 -15.28 -10.23
CA GLN A 116 -9.21 -14.60 -10.45
C GLN A 116 -8.92 -13.75 -9.22
N ILE A 117 -7.81 -14.01 -8.54
CA ILE A 117 -7.48 -13.36 -7.27
C ILE A 117 -6.14 -12.64 -7.43
N ALA A 118 -6.12 -11.34 -7.21
CA ALA A 118 -4.91 -10.55 -7.08
C ALA A 118 -4.59 -10.32 -5.59
N ILE A 119 -3.31 -10.45 -5.26
CA ILE A 119 -2.76 -9.96 -4.00
C ILE A 119 -1.83 -8.81 -4.34
N GLU A 120 -2.09 -7.66 -3.74
CA GLU A 120 -1.29 -6.45 -3.86
C GLU A 120 -0.49 -6.23 -2.59
N ILE A 121 0.83 -6.07 -2.72
CA ILE A 121 1.76 -5.91 -1.61
C ILE A 121 2.22 -4.46 -1.60
N GLN A 122 1.82 -3.69 -0.59
CA GLN A 122 2.00 -2.25 -0.63
C GLN A 122 2.86 -1.75 0.53
N GLN A 123 4.09 -1.39 0.18
CA GLN A 123 5.04 -0.71 1.07
C GLN A 123 5.11 0.80 0.80
N SER A 124 4.98 1.18 -0.47
CA SER A 124 5.05 2.57 -0.91
C SER A 124 3.85 3.38 -0.43
N GLN A 125 4.04 4.69 -0.30
CA GLN A 125 2.95 5.57 0.10
C GLN A 125 1.87 5.60 -0.99
N GLN A 126 0.62 5.44 -0.59
CA GLN A 126 -0.54 5.46 -1.47
C GLN A 126 -1.72 6.11 -0.75
N THR A 127 -2.52 6.90 -1.47
CA THR A 127 -3.70 7.58 -0.90
C THR A 127 -4.91 6.65 -0.87
N LEU A 128 -5.89 6.91 0.01
CA LEU A 128 -7.15 6.15 0.02
C LEU A 128 -7.87 6.19 -1.34
N ALA A 129 -7.88 7.35 -2.00
CA ALA A 129 -8.48 7.48 -3.33
C ALA A 129 -7.80 6.59 -4.37
N GLU A 130 -6.47 6.44 -4.27
CA GLU A 130 -5.70 5.53 -5.13
C GLU A 130 -6.02 4.06 -4.86
N TYR A 131 -6.06 3.63 -3.59
CA TYR A 131 -6.48 2.27 -3.24
C TYR A 131 -7.87 1.95 -3.80
N VAL A 132 -8.85 2.83 -3.60
CA VAL A 132 -10.21 2.64 -4.12
C VAL A 132 -10.21 2.59 -5.65
N ARG A 133 -9.41 3.43 -6.32
CA ARG A 133 -9.30 3.41 -7.78
C ARG A 133 -8.69 2.11 -8.29
N ARG A 134 -7.58 1.64 -7.72
CA ARG A 134 -6.91 0.37 -8.09
C ARG A 134 -7.84 -0.81 -7.83
N GLN A 135 -8.49 -0.85 -6.66
CA GLN A 135 -9.46 -1.87 -6.29
C GLN A 135 -10.60 -1.98 -7.31
N ARG A 136 -11.15 -0.85 -7.77
CA ARG A 136 -12.20 -0.83 -8.81
C ARG A 136 -11.71 -1.41 -10.13
N ARG A 137 -10.46 -1.17 -10.55
CA ARG A 137 -9.92 -1.77 -11.79
C ARG A 137 -9.94 -3.30 -11.74
N TYR A 138 -9.57 -3.89 -10.61
CA TYR A 138 -9.67 -5.34 -10.41
C TYR A 138 -11.11 -5.82 -10.47
N GLN A 139 -12.02 -5.15 -9.75
CA GLN A 139 -13.44 -5.49 -9.74
C GLN A 139 -14.07 -5.41 -11.14
N ASP A 140 -13.79 -4.35 -11.90
CA ASP A 140 -14.23 -4.18 -13.29
C ASP A 140 -13.63 -5.24 -14.24
N GLY A 141 -12.47 -5.78 -13.87
CA GLY A 141 -11.83 -6.92 -14.52
C GLY A 141 -12.40 -8.29 -14.15
N GLY A 142 -13.35 -8.35 -13.21
CA GLY A 142 -13.85 -9.59 -12.64
C GLY A 142 -12.84 -10.29 -11.72
N TRP A 143 -11.87 -9.56 -11.16
CA TRP A 143 -10.87 -10.07 -10.24
C TRP A 143 -11.19 -9.64 -8.80
N GLU A 144 -11.03 -10.56 -7.87
CA GLU A 144 -10.92 -10.23 -6.45
C GLU A 144 -9.53 -9.64 -6.21
N CYS A 145 -9.41 -8.65 -5.33
CA CYS A 145 -8.13 -8.02 -5.01
C CYS A 145 -8.05 -7.84 -3.49
N TYR A 146 -6.98 -8.36 -2.88
CA TYR A 146 -6.68 -8.29 -1.46
C TYR A 146 -5.34 -7.59 -1.23
N TRP A 147 -5.28 -6.66 -0.29
CA TRP A 147 -4.07 -5.88 -0.01
C TRP A 147 -3.33 -6.38 1.22
N LEU A 148 -2.04 -6.62 1.08
CA LEU A 148 -1.10 -6.85 2.18
C LEU A 148 -0.20 -5.63 2.35
N LEU A 149 -0.28 -5.00 3.51
CA LEU A 149 0.33 -3.69 3.76
C LEU A 149 1.51 -3.80 4.72
N TYR A 150 2.57 -3.06 4.42
CA TYR A 150 3.62 -2.79 5.39
C TYR A 150 3.04 -2.00 6.57
N ARG A 151 3.52 -2.24 7.79
CA ARG A 151 2.94 -1.72 9.05
C ARG A 151 2.61 -0.22 9.06
N PRO A 152 3.52 0.71 8.70
CA PRO A 152 3.20 2.12 8.53
C PRO A 152 2.08 2.42 7.51
N ARG A 153 2.00 1.65 6.43
CA ARG A 153 0.96 1.82 5.39
C ARG A 153 -0.39 1.34 5.88
N PHE A 154 -0.42 0.22 6.61
CA PHE A 154 -1.63 -0.27 7.28
C PHE A 154 -2.24 0.80 8.18
N PHE A 155 -1.47 1.37 9.12
CA PHE A 155 -1.99 2.41 10.02
C PHE A 155 -2.44 3.67 9.29
N THR A 156 -1.72 4.08 8.25
CA THR A 156 -2.08 5.25 7.43
C THR A 156 -3.42 5.01 6.72
N LEU A 157 -3.60 3.85 6.09
CA LEU A 157 -4.84 3.50 5.39
C LEU A 157 -5.99 3.31 6.38
N SER A 158 -5.80 2.58 7.47
CA SER A 158 -6.80 2.38 8.52
C SER A 158 -7.33 3.72 9.06
N LYS A 159 -6.46 4.70 9.30
CA LYS A 159 -6.87 6.04 9.73
C LYS A 159 -7.69 6.77 8.66
N ALA A 160 -7.26 6.71 7.40
CA ALA A 160 -7.98 7.35 6.29
C ALA A 160 -9.36 6.72 6.07
N VAL A 161 -9.44 5.40 6.14
CA VAL A 161 -10.69 4.62 6.07
C VAL A 161 -11.62 4.96 7.23
N ALA A 162 -11.11 4.97 8.46
CA ALA A 162 -11.89 5.36 9.64
C ALA A 162 -12.43 6.78 9.55
N THR A 163 -11.58 7.74 9.13
CA THR A 163 -11.99 9.14 8.92
C THR A 163 -13.13 9.23 7.91
N ARG A 164 -13.03 8.50 6.79
CA ARG A 164 -14.07 8.45 5.77
C ARG A 164 -15.37 7.87 6.32
N VAL A 165 -15.31 6.72 7.00
CA VAL A 165 -16.49 6.06 7.56
C VAL A 165 -17.16 6.91 8.63
N ILE A 166 -16.40 7.54 9.54
CA ILE A 166 -16.94 8.46 10.55
C ILE A 166 -17.65 9.64 9.88
N LYS A 167 -17.05 10.22 8.83
CA LYS A 167 -17.67 11.32 8.09
C LYS A 167 -18.95 10.90 7.37
N GLU A 168 -18.90 9.80 6.62
CA GLU A 168 -19.98 9.37 5.73
C GLU A 168 -21.13 8.67 6.48
N ARG A 169 -20.83 7.87 7.50
CA ARG A 169 -21.83 7.04 8.22
C ARG A 169 -22.24 7.61 9.58
N HIS A 170 -21.41 8.48 10.17
CA HIS A 170 -21.62 9.01 11.53
C HIS A 170 -21.59 10.54 11.59
N GLY A 171 -21.71 11.22 10.45
CA GLY A 171 -21.79 12.69 10.39
C GLY A 171 -20.56 13.42 10.93
N GLY A 172 -19.39 12.77 10.91
CA GLY A 172 -18.15 13.32 11.45
C GLY A 172 -18.01 13.22 12.97
N ARG A 173 -18.96 12.58 13.66
CA ARG A 173 -18.92 12.37 15.12
C ARG A 173 -18.50 10.95 15.43
N TRP A 174 -17.77 10.78 16.54
CA TRP A 174 -17.42 9.45 17.01
C TRP A 174 -18.70 8.68 17.37
N PRO A 175 -18.92 7.47 16.82
CA PRO A 175 -20.10 6.66 17.11
C PRO A 175 -20.12 6.15 18.56
N ASP A 176 -21.32 6.14 19.15
CA ASP A 176 -21.63 5.55 20.45
C ASP A 176 -22.90 4.68 20.32
N PRO A 177 -22.84 3.35 20.54
CA PRO A 177 -21.64 2.59 20.91
C PRO A 177 -20.58 2.56 19.81
N ALA A 178 -19.32 2.34 20.20
CA ALA A 178 -18.22 2.21 19.26
C ALA A 178 -18.41 0.96 18.36
N PRO A 179 -18.23 1.08 17.03
CA PRO A 179 -18.34 -0.05 16.12
C PRO A 179 -17.14 -0.99 16.30
N ARG A 180 -17.30 -2.25 15.91
CA ARG A 180 -16.21 -3.24 15.95
C ARG A 180 -15.05 -2.89 15.02
N GLY A 181 -15.31 -2.14 13.96
CA GLY A 181 -14.28 -1.61 13.09
C GLY A 181 -14.83 -0.57 12.11
N PHE A 182 -13.92 0.03 11.35
CA PHE A 182 -14.26 1.06 10.36
C PHE A 182 -13.87 0.66 8.92
N GLY A 183 -13.57 -0.61 8.68
CA GLY A 183 -13.22 -1.15 7.37
C GLY A 183 -14.32 -0.96 6.33
N LEU A 184 -13.93 -1.01 5.06
CA LEU A 184 -14.81 -0.92 3.91
C LEU A 184 -15.02 -2.30 3.27
N PRO A 185 -16.26 -2.70 2.94
CA PRO A 185 -16.54 -3.98 2.28
C PRO A 185 -15.97 -4.05 0.87
N GLU A 186 -15.73 -2.91 0.22
CA GLU A 186 -15.14 -2.88 -1.11
C GLU A 186 -13.60 -2.95 -1.10
N LEU A 187 -12.95 -2.78 0.06
CA LEU A 187 -11.48 -2.66 0.17
C LEU A 187 -10.93 -3.61 1.25
N PRO A 188 -10.69 -4.89 0.91
CA PRO A 188 -10.03 -5.84 1.80
C PRO A 188 -8.55 -5.56 1.94
N PHE A 189 -8.10 -5.25 3.16
CA PHE A 189 -6.68 -5.09 3.44
C PHE A 189 -6.31 -5.69 4.80
N SER A 190 -5.07 -6.16 4.89
CA SER A 190 -4.46 -6.65 6.12
C SER A 190 -3.01 -6.20 6.18
N MET A 191 -2.43 -6.22 7.37
CA MET A 191 -1.01 -6.00 7.57
C MET A 191 -0.27 -7.33 7.48
N ILE A 192 0.93 -7.32 6.93
CA ILE A 192 1.85 -8.45 7.00
C ILE A 192 3.10 -8.05 7.80
N GLU A 193 3.46 -8.87 8.77
CA GLU A 193 4.70 -8.78 9.53
C GLU A 193 5.57 -9.99 9.19
N ASN A 194 6.82 -9.74 8.77
CA ASN A 194 7.77 -10.80 8.41
C ASN A 194 8.71 -11.17 9.58
N GLU A 195 8.73 -10.38 10.66
CA GLU A 195 9.58 -10.63 11.83
C GLU A 195 9.03 -11.78 12.69
N GLY A 196 9.85 -12.79 12.97
CA GLY A 196 9.45 -13.94 13.80
C GLY A 196 8.51 -14.94 13.11
N GLY A 197 8.41 -14.87 11.78
CA GLY A 197 7.50 -15.67 10.95
C GLY A 197 6.39 -14.80 10.35
N GLN A 198 5.92 -15.16 9.15
CA GLN A 198 4.97 -14.32 8.43
C GLN A 198 3.57 -14.39 9.03
N ARG A 199 3.14 -13.26 9.60
CA ARG A 199 1.82 -13.12 10.22
C ARG A 199 0.97 -12.11 9.48
N ILE A 200 -0.29 -12.46 9.29
CA ILE A 200 -1.33 -11.57 8.79
C ILE A 200 -2.13 -11.00 9.96
N LEU A 201 -2.23 -9.68 9.98
CA LEU A 201 -2.80 -8.91 11.07
C LEU A 201 -3.91 -7.98 10.55
N GLY A 202 -4.96 -7.84 11.33
CA GLY A 202 -6.09 -6.97 11.05
C GLY A 202 -6.87 -6.68 12.33
N PRO A 203 -7.99 -5.94 12.25
CA PRO A 203 -8.89 -5.80 13.39
C PRO A 203 -9.38 -7.19 13.85
N ASP A 204 -8.99 -7.60 15.06
CA ASP A 204 -9.26 -8.92 15.65
C ASP A 204 -8.76 -10.13 14.83
N LEU A 205 -7.74 -9.92 13.99
CA LEU A 205 -7.14 -10.96 13.15
C LEU A 205 -5.64 -11.06 13.45
N SER A 206 -5.16 -12.27 13.76
CA SER A 206 -3.74 -12.56 13.92
C SER A 206 -3.47 -14.03 13.61
N ILE A 207 -3.05 -14.32 12.38
CA ILE A 207 -2.87 -15.67 11.85
C ILE A 207 -1.58 -15.77 11.05
N ASP A 208 -1.10 -16.97 10.77
CA ASP A 208 0.00 -17.17 9.83
C ASP A 208 -0.45 -16.98 8.36
N LEU A 209 0.52 -16.72 7.48
CA LEU A 209 0.28 -16.50 6.06
C LEU A 209 -0.46 -17.67 5.37
N LEU A 210 -0.13 -18.93 5.71
CA LEU A 210 -0.74 -20.09 5.08
C LEU A 210 -2.23 -20.20 5.46
N SER A 211 -2.56 -20.00 6.73
CA SER A 211 -3.94 -19.95 7.21
C SER A 211 -4.77 -18.86 6.52
N TRP A 212 -4.17 -17.68 6.28
CA TRP A 212 -4.82 -16.59 5.55
C TRP A 212 -5.08 -16.96 4.09
N VAL A 213 -4.08 -17.51 3.41
CA VAL A 213 -4.17 -18.01 2.04
C VAL A 213 -5.26 -19.07 1.90
N GLN A 214 -5.33 -20.02 2.83
CA GLN A 214 -6.40 -21.03 2.87
C GLN A 214 -7.76 -20.37 3.06
N ALA A 215 -7.89 -19.37 3.94
CA ALA A 215 -9.14 -18.66 4.13
C ALA A 215 -9.60 -17.90 2.88
N ILE A 216 -8.70 -17.32 2.08
CA ILE A 216 -9.05 -16.71 0.78
C ILE A 216 -9.50 -17.77 -0.22
N LYS A 217 -8.74 -18.87 -0.32
CA LYS A 217 -9.07 -20.01 -1.20
C LYS A 217 -10.48 -20.54 -0.89
N ASP A 218 -10.79 -20.73 0.38
CA ASP A 218 -12.06 -21.30 0.84
C ASP A 218 -13.18 -20.25 0.98
N GLN A 219 -12.95 -18.99 0.57
CA GLN A 219 -13.90 -17.87 0.70
C GLN A 219 -14.34 -17.61 2.15
N ARG A 220 -13.49 -17.87 3.14
CA ARG A 220 -13.73 -17.58 4.56
C ARG A 220 -13.24 -16.20 4.98
N PHE A 221 -12.30 -15.59 4.25
CA PHE A 221 -11.88 -14.22 4.51
C PHE A 221 -12.94 -13.23 3.99
N ARG A 222 -13.79 -12.70 4.89
CA ARG A 222 -15.02 -11.97 4.57
C ARG A 222 -15.15 -10.69 5.38
N TYR A 223 -15.92 -9.74 4.84
CA TYR A 223 -16.29 -8.53 5.54
C TYR A 223 -17.42 -8.81 6.55
N ASP A 224 -17.25 -8.34 7.78
CA ASP A 224 -18.21 -8.42 8.88
C ASP A 224 -18.11 -7.18 9.79
N GLU A 225 -19.23 -6.49 10.01
CA GLU A 225 -19.37 -5.37 10.96
C GLU A 225 -18.19 -4.37 10.98
N GLY A 226 -17.71 -3.94 9.81
CA GLY A 226 -16.60 -2.98 9.73
C GLY A 226 -15.21 -3.60 9.81
N ARG A 227 -15.07 -4.91 9.64
CA ARG A 227 -13.79 -5.63 9.69
C ARG A 227 -13.73 -6.66 8.57
N TRP A 228 -12.52 -7.09 8.24
CA TRP A 228 -12.30 -8.29 7.42
C TRP A 228 -11.79 -9.39 8.33
N ILE A 229 -12.56 -10.46 8.46
CA ILE A 229 -12.35 -11.55 9.41
C ILE A 229 -12.25 -12.88 8.66
N ILE A 230 -11.79 -13.93 9.35
CA ILE A 230 -12.04 -15.31 8.93
C ILE A 230 -13.36 -15.75 9.55
N ALA A 231 -14.36 -16.01 8.71
CA ALA A 231 -15.61 -16.60 9.13
C ALA A 231 -15.39 -18.08 9.54
N ASP A 232 -16.03 -18.47 10.64
CA ASP A 232 -16.22 -19.88 10.99
C ASP A 232 -17.13 -20.55 9.94
N VAL A 233 -16.90 -21.85 9.70
CA VAL A 233 -17.61 -22.66 8.70
C VAL A 233 -19.06 -22.86 9.08
#